data_AF-A0A7J2UWB4-F1
#
_entry.id   AF-A0A7J2UWB4-F1
#
_cell.length_a   1.000
_cell.length_b   1.000
_cell.length_c   1.000
_cell.angle_alpha   90.00
_cell.angle_beta   90.00
_cell.angle_gamma   90.00
#
_symmetry.space_group_name_H-M   'P 1'
#
loop_
_entity.id
_entity.type
_entity.pdbx_description
1 polymer ?
#
loop_
_entity_poly.entity_id
_entity_poly.type
_entity_poly.pdbx_seq_one_letter_code
_entity_poly.pdbx_strand_id
1 'polypeptide(L)'
;MSLFESAIFMLPPVALGLMLLIGYLIYLFGGKLAFKGTPSEGKLTSYACGEDIPGMKLKQKYSMFHVAFFFTMLHVAVLLFATLPKLPGELENAYFLGLVYLMGVSFVIVTLLAGGADNA
;
A
#
# COMPACT_ATOMS: atom_id res chain seq x y z
N MET A 1 8.30 -32.10 11.56
CA MET A 1 8.89 -30.82 11.09
C MET A 1 9.26 -31.02 9.63
N SER A 2 8.26 -30.97 8.74
CA SER A 2 8.40 -31.23 7.29
C SER A 2 7.30 -30.55 6.45
N LEU A 3 6.20 -30.10 7.09
CA LEU A 3 5.11 -29.41 6.41
C LEU A 3 5.53 -28.04 5.85
N PHE A 4 6.40 -27.30 6.55
CA PHE A 4 6.86 -25.97 6.14
C PHE A 4 7.93 -25.96 5.04
N GLU A 5 8.55 -27.11 4.70
CA GLU A 5 9.52 -27.20 3.61
C GLU A 5 8.87 -27.39 2.23
N SER A 6 7.55 -27.59 2.18
CA SER A 6 6.85 -27.79 0.91
C SER A 6 6.69 -26.47 0.14
N ALA A 7 7.16 -26.45 -1.12
CA ALA A 7 7.11 -25.27 -2.02
C ALA A 7 5.69 -24.70 -2.23
N ILE A 8 4.66 -25.46 -1.87
CA ILE A 8 3.25 -25.07 -1.93
C ILE A 8 2.97 -23.84 -1.06
N PHE A 9 3.61 -23.71 0.11
CA PHE A 9 3.42 -22.54 0.98
C PHE A 9 4.10 -21.28 0.46
N MET A 10 5.10 -21.41 -0.44
CA MET A 10 5.78 -20.28 -1.07
C MET A 10 5.01 -19.72 -2.28
N LEU A 11 3.95 -20.39 -2.75
CA LEU A 11 3.07 -19.86 -3.78
C LEU A 11 2.40 -18.59 -3.25
N PRO A 12 2.55 -17.42 -3.90
CA PRO A 12 2.01 -16.15 -3.40
C PRO A 12 0.51 -16.19 -3.05
N PRO A 13 -0.38 -16.84 -3.82
CA PRO A 13 -1.79 -16.93 -3.46
C PRO A 13 -2.04 -17.75 -2.18
N VAL A 14 -1.26 -18.82 -1.96
CA VAL A 14 -1.40 -19.69 -0.79
C VAL A 14 -0.91 -18.98 0.46
N ALA A 15 0.26 -18.33 0.38
CA ALA A 15 0.80 -17.53 1.48
C ALA A 15 -0.16 -16.40 1.88
N LEU A 16 -0.70 -15.66 0.90
CA LEU A 16 -1.68 -14.61 1.15
C LEU A 16 -2.95 -15.16 1.81
N GLY A 17 -3.50 -16.26 1.29
CA GLY A 17 -4.68 -16.90 1.85
C GLY A 17 -4.47 -17.34 3.31
N LEU A 18 -3.30 -17.91 3.61
CA LEU A 18 -2.96 -18.32 4.97
C LEU A 18 -2.85 -17.11 5.92
N MET A 19 -2.18 -16.03 5.50
CA MET A 19 -2.04 -14.83 6.33
C MET A 19 -3.39 -14.12 6.57
N LEU A 20 -4.25 -14.07 5.56
CA LEU A 20 -5.61 -13.56 5.70
C LEU A 20 -6.44 -14.43 6.65
N LEU A 21 -6.33 -15.75 6.54
CA LEU A 21 -7.00 -16.68 7.45
C LEU A 21 -6.55 -16.47 8.89
N ILE A 22 -5.24 -16.34 9.12
CA ILE A 22 -4.69 -16.08 10.46
C ILE A 22 -5.22 -14.75 11.00
N GLY A 23 -5.16 -13.67 10.22
CA GLY A 23 -5.69 -12.35 10.62
C GLY A 23 -7.18 -12.40 10.94
N TYR A 24 -7.96 -13.13 10.14
CA TYR A 24 -9.39 -13.33 10.36
C TYR A 24 -9.68 -14.11 11.65
N LEU A 25 -8.91 -15.16 11.94
CA LEU A 25 -9.05 -15.92 13.18
C LEU A 25 -8.72 -15.04 14.39
N ILE A 26 -7.65 -14.23 14.32
CA ILE A 26 -7.31 -13.26 15.38
C ILE A 26 -8.48 -12.29 15.60
N TYR A 27 -9.07 -11.76 14.53
CA TYR A 27 -10.23 -10.87 14.63
C TYR A 27 -11.44 -11.55 15.29
N LEU A 28 -11.77 -12.78 14.87
CA LEU A 28 -12.88 -13.54 15.45
C LEU A 28 -12.66 -13.89 16.92
N PHE A 29 -11.48 -14.42 17.26
CA PHE A 29 -11.15 -14.77 18.64
C PHE A 29 -11.03 -13.54 19.52
N GLY A 30 -10.44 -12.46 19.02
CA GLY A 30 -10.39 -11.17 19.72
C GLY A 30 -11.80 -10.64 20.05
N GLY A 31 -12.71 -10.69 19.08
CA GLY A 31 -14.11 -10.28 19.30
C GLY A 31 -14.89 -11.21 20.23
N LYS A 32 -14.57 -12.50 20.27
CA LYS A 32 -15.19 -13.47 21.19
C LYS A 32 -14.67 -13.38 22.62
N LEU A 33 -13.37 -13.12 22.78
CA LEU A 33 -12.72 -13.02 24.09
C LEU A 33 -12.97 -11.65 24.75
N ALA A 34 -13.20 -10.61 23.94
CA ALA A 34 -13.49 -9.28 24.45
C ALA A 34 -14.76 -9.24 25.31
N PHE A 35 -14.68 -8.57 26.45
CA PHE A 35 -15.84 -8.27 27.28
C PHE A 35 -16.79 -7.32 26.55
N LYS A 36 -18.02 -7.79 26.28
CA LYS A 36 -19.08 -6.98 25.68
C LYS A 36 -19.70 -6.09 26.76
N GLY A 37 -19.07 -4.96 27.05
CA GLY A 37 -19.65 -3.95 27.94
C GLY A 37 -20.95 -3.37 27.39
N THR A 38 -21.80 -2.84 28.27
CA THR A 38 -23.03 -2.13 27.86
C THR A 38 -22.67 -0.93 26.97
N PRO A 39 -23.37 -0.74 25.84
CA PRO A 39 -23.17 0.47 25.04
C PRO A 39 -23.68 1.66 25.85
N SER A 40 -22.79 2.63 26.10
CA SER A 40 -23.14 3.93 26.65
C SER A 40 -22.95 4.98 25.56
N GLU A 41 -23.74 6.05 25.62
CA GLU A 41 -23.74 7.11 24.60
C GLU A 41 -22.32 7.70 24.40
N GLY A 42 -21.63 8.03 25.50
CA GLY A 42 -20.26 8.55 25.46
C GLY A 42 -19.16 7.55 25.07
N LYS A 43 -19.45 6.24 24.99
CA LYS A 43 -18.48 5.24 24.49
C LYS A 43 -18.48 5.18 22.96
N LEU A 44 -19.56 5.63 22.34
CA LEU A 44 -19.76 5.60 20.88
C LEU A 44 -19.51 6.98 20.25
N THR A 45 -19.32 8.03 21.05
CA THR A 45 -18.95 9.35 20.57
C THR A 45 -17.51 9.37 20.05
N SER A 46 -17.26 10.25 19.08
CA SER A 46 -15.90 10.44 18.54
C SER A 46 -15.00 11.07 19.59
N TYR A 47 -13.74 10.64 19.67
CA TYR A 47 -12.79 11.26 20.59
C TYR A 47 -12.49 12.70 20.17
N ALA A 48 -12.94 13.65 20.98
CA ALA A 48 -12.68 15.07 20.84
C ALA A 48 -12.33 15.68 22.21
N CYS A 49 -11.44 15.02 22.97
CA CYS A 49 -11.08 15.43 24.34
C CYS A 49 -12.28 15.59 25.30
N GLY A 50 -13.39 14.89 25.04
CA GLY A 50 -14.64 14.99 25.80
C GLY A 50 -15.59 16.09 25.33
N GLU A 51 -15.25 16.84 24.28
CA GLU A 51 -16.11 17.85 23.67
C GLU A 51 -17.15 17.19 22.74
N ASP A 52 -18.38 17.73 22.74
CA ASP A 52 -19.44 17.34 21.81
C ASP A 52 -19.27 18.10 20.49
N ILE A 53 -18.28 17.66 19.70
CA ILE A 53 -18.04 18.22 18.36
C ILE A 53 -18.94 17.48 17.36
N PRO A 54 -19.80 18.18 16.60
CA PRO A 54 -20.60 17.53 15.58
C PRO A 54 -19.68 16.85 14.57
N GLY A 55 -19.98 15.58 14.25
CA GLY A 55 -19.23 14.78 13.30
C GLY A 55 -19.32 15.35 11.87
N MET A 56 -18.54 16.38 11.58
CA MET A 56 -18.47 17.00 10.27
C MET A 56 -17.44 16.28 9.43
N LYS A 57 -17.81 15.88 8.22
CA LYS A 57 -16.83 15.41 7.21
C LYS A 57 -16.00 16.62 6.78
N LEU A 58 -14.85 16.82 7.43
CA LEU A 58 -13.91 17.84 7.02
C LEU A 58 -13.41 17.52 5.61
N LYS A 59 -13.43 18.52 4.72
CA LYS A 59 -12.74 18.41 3.43
C LYS A 59 -11.24 18.39 3.73
N GLN A 60 -10.66 17.19 3.70
CA GLN A 60 -9.22 17.03 3.90
C GLN A 60 -8.48 17.82 2.84
N LYS A 61 -7.48 18.60 3.26
CA LYS A 61 -6.60 19.32 2.34
C LYS A 61 -5.81 18.29 1.54
N TYR A 62 -5.87 18.33 0.21
CA TYR A 62 -5.16 17.43 -0.70
C TYR A 62 -3.64 17.66 -0.75
N SER A 63 -3.01 18.13 0.34
CA SER A 63 -1.57 18.39 0.36
C SER A 63 -0.75 17.13 0.11
N MET A 64 -1.20 15.99 0.63
CA MET A 64 -0.54 14.68 0.44
C MET A 64 -0.88 14.00 -0.88
N PHE A 65 -1.77 14.57 -1.69
CA PHE A 65 -2.14 13.99 -2.98
C PHE A 65 -0.95 13.91 -3.93
N HIS A 66 -0.12 14.95 -3.97
CA HIS A 66 1.09 14.99 -4.79
C HIS A 66 2.07 13.87 -4.41
N VAL A 67 2.23 13.61 -3.11
CA VAL A 67 3.09 12.53 -2.58
C VAL A 67 2.55 11.16 -2.98
N ALA A 68 1.24 10.95 -2.83
CA ALA A 68 0.60 9.69 -3.22
C ALA A 68 0.74 9.45 -4.74
N PHE A 69 0.52 10.47 -5.55
CA PHE A 69 0.63 10.37 -7.00
C PHE A 69 2.07 10.06 -7.44
N PHE A 70 3.05 10.79 -6.90
CA PHE A 70 4.48 10.51 -7.09
C PHE A 70 4.84 9.08 -6.71
N PHE A 71 4.40 8.62 -5.54
CA PHE A 71 4.63 7.25 -5.08
C PHE A 71 4.05 6.22 -6.05
N THR A 72 2.83 6.41 -6.54
CA THR A 72 2.21 5.45 -7.49
C THR A 72 2.96 5.37 -8.82
N MET A 73 3.41 6.50 -9.37
CA MET A 73 4.19 6.50 -10.62
C MET A 73 5.53 5.76 -10.45
N LEU A 74 6.27 6.07 -9.38
CA LEU A 74 7.51 5.36 -9.08
C LEU A 74 7.27 3.87 -8.83
N HIS A 75 6.21 3.53 -8.09
CA HIS A 75 5.91 2.15 -7.75
C HIS A 75 5.64 1.29 -9.00
N VAL A 76 4.83 1.79 -9.94
CA VAL A 76 4.57 1.11 -11.21
C VAL A 76 5.85 1.01 -12.05
N ALA A 77 6.66 2.07 -12.08
CA ALA A 77 7.90 2.05 -12.86
C ALA A 77 8.90 1.01 -12.35
N VAL A 78 9.08 0.92 -11.03
CA VAL A 78 9.92 -0.11 -10.41
C VAL A 78 9.33 -1.50 -10.60
N LEU A 79 8.00 -1.66 -10.54
CA LEU A 79 7.35 -2.94 -10.78
C LEU A 79 7.61 -3.44 -12.21
N LEU A 80 7.46 -2.56 -13.21
CA LEU A 80 7.76 -2.90 -14.61
C LEU A 80 9.23 -3.30 -14.79
N PHE A 81 10.16 -2.53 -14.21
CA PHE A 81 11.59 -2.85 -14.23
C PHE A 81 11.90 -4.20 -13.56
N ALA A 82 11.28 -4.49 -12.41
CA ALA A 82 11.48 -5.73 -11.68
C ALA A 82 10.93 -6.97 -12.41
N THR A 83 9.91 -6.79 -13.25
CA THR A 83 9.29 -7.87 -14.05
C THR A 83 9.96 -8.11 -15.40
N LEU A 84 11.06 -7.42 -15.72
CA LEU A 84 11.78 -7.64 -16.98
C LEU A 84 12.21 -9.12 -17.12
N PRO A 85 12.03 -9.72 -18.32
CA PRO A 85 12.37 -11.11 -18.55
C PRO A 85 13.87 -11.35 -18.39
N LYS A 86 14.24 -12.34 -17.58
CA LYS A 86 15.64 -12.69 -17.27
C LYS A 86 16.19 -13.78 -18.20
N LEU A 87 15.78 -13.79 -19.48
CA LEU A 87 16.22 -14.85 -20.39
C LEU A 87 17.74 -14.74 -20.66
N PRO A 88 18.48 -15.86 -20.61
CA PRO A 88 19.91 -15.86 -20.94
C PRO A 88 20.10 -15.57 -22.43
N GLY A 89 20.78 -14.46 -22.75
CA GLY A 89 21.12 -14.04 -24.11
C GLY A 89 20.67 -12.62 -24.48
N GLU A 90 19.61 -12.10 -23.87
CA GLU A 90 19.08 -10.74 -24.14
C GLU A 90 19.14 -9.82 -22.91
N LEU A 91 19.79 -10.28 -21.86
CA LEU A 91 19.77 -9.65 -20.55
C LEU A 91 20.35 -8.22 -20.56
N GLU A 92 21.40 -7.99 -21.34
CA GLU A 92 22.03 -6.66 -21.47
C GLU A 92 21.08 -5.64 -22.13
N ASN A 93 20.38 -6.05 -23.19
CA ASN A 93 19.42 -5.19 -23.90
C ASN A 93 18.18 -4.90 -23.05
N ALA A 94 17.71 -5.89 -22.28
CA ALA A 94 16.56 -5.73 -21.38
C ALA A 94 16.86 -4.74 -20.25
N TYR A 95 18.03 -4.83 -19.60
CA TYR A 95 18.41 -3.88 -18.55
C TYR A 95 18.66 -2.48 -19.08
N PHE A 96 19.29 -2.35 -20.26
CA PHE A 96 19.48 -1.06 -20.90
C PHE A 96 18.13 -0.39 -21.20
N LEU A 97 17.17 -1.12 -21.78
CA LEU A 97 15.82 -0.62 -22.02
C LEU A 97 15.12 -0.23 -20.71
N GLY A 98 15.27 -1.03 -19.66
CA GLY A 98 14.76 -0.73 -18.33
C GLY A 98 15.34 0.56 -17.74
N LEU A 99 16.63 0.80 -17.92
CA LEU A 99 17.30 2.02 -17.46
C LEU A 99 16.82 3.25 -18.25
N VAL A 100 16.68 3.14 -19.57
CA VAL A 100 16.11 4.19 -20.44
C VAL A 100 14.68 4.52 -20.00
N TYR A 101 13.87 3.50 -19.72
CA TYR A 101 12.52 3.68 -19.20
C TYR A 101 12.50 4.42 -17.85
N LEU A 102 13.36 4.05 -16.89
CA LEU A 102 13.45 4.72 -15.59
C LEU A 102 13.92 6.18 -15.71
N MET A 103 14.83 6.48 -16.63
CA MET A 103 15.24 7.86 -16.93
C MET A 103 14.06 8.67 -17.47
N GLY A 104 13.28 8.10 -18.40
CA GLY A 104 12.09 8.74 -18.96
C GLY A 104 11.03 9.02 -17.90
N VAL A 105 10.73 8.04 -17.03
CA VAL A 105 9.79 8.23 -15.91
C VAL A 105 10.27 9.31 -14.95
N SER A 106 11.56 9.29 -14.59
CA SER A 106 12.15 10.30 -13.70
C SER A 106 12.04 11.70 -14.30
N PHE A 107 12.25 11.85 -15.61
CA PHE A 107 12.08 13.11 -16.32
C PHE A 107 10.62 13.61 -16.28
N VAL A 108 9.65 12.73 -16.54
CA VAL A 108 8.22 13.06 -16.44
C VAL A 108 7.84 13.50 -15.02
N ILE A 109 8.37 12.81 -14.01
CA ILE A 109 8.10 13.13 -12.62
C ILE A 109 8.69 14.49 -12.24
N VAL A 110 9.94 14.76 -12.62
CA VAL A 110 10.60 16.05 -12.32
C VAL A 110 9.86 17.20 -13.01
N THR A 111 9.46 17.03 -14.28
CA THR A 111 8.70 18.06 -15.00
C THR A 111 7.32 18.29 -14.39
N LEU A 112 6.63 17.24 -13.95
CA LEU A 112 5.34 17.35 -13.26
C LEU A 112 5.47 18.07 -11.91
N LEU A 113 6.50 17.75 -11.13
CA LEU A 113 6.73 18.38 -9.83
C LEU A 113 7.20 19.84 -9.97
N ALA A 114 8.06 20.14 -10.94
CA ALA A 114 8.53 21.49 -11.22
C ALA A 114 7.39 22.38 -11.78
N GLY A 115 6.59 21.87 -12.71
CA GLY A 115 5.41 22.56 -13.26
C GLY A 115 4.18 22.53 -12.34
N GLY A 116 4.27 21.94 -11.15
CA GLY A 116 3.29 22.11 -10.08
C GLY A 116 3.71 23.16 -9.05
N ALA A 117 4.99 23.52 -9.01
CA ALA A 117 5.58 24.44 -8.04
C ALA A 117 5.50 25.92 -8.46
N ASP A 118 5.31 26.20 -9.75
CA ASP A 118 5.10 27.53 -10.34
C ASP A 118 3.63 28.00 -10.24
N ASN A 119 2.70 27.09 -9.97
CA ASN A 119 1.26 27.32 -9.95
C ASN A 119 0.64 27.33 -8.53
N ALA A 120 1.47 27.29 -7.48
CA ALA A 120 1.07 27.22 -6.07
C ALA A 120 1.53 28.45 -5.28
#